data_AF-A0A086J9Q2-F1
#
_entry.id   AF-A0A086J9Q2-F1
#
_cell.length_a   1.000
_cell.length_b   1.000
_cell.length_c   1.000
_cell.angle_alpha   90.00
_cell.angle_beta   90.00
_cell.angle_gamma   90.00
#
_symmetry.space_group_name_H-M   'P 1'
#
loop_
_entity.id
_entity.type
_entity.pdbx_description
1 polymer ?
#
loop_
_entity_poly.entity_id
_entity_poly.type
_entity_poly.pdbx_seq_one_letter_code
_entity_poly.pdbx_strand_id
1 'polypeptide(L)'
;GPVDRYGPPRDPSTLLLEPHKLTREERWFQIFFVAAPWIFFLCMLSAPILLAQYHVKKLGERASLARQVAEELMETSDADFFRLCTFQDLREIVEQPLHAFLCFLHPDTISSQVVAPLLRDVASLFKRLGIRASVALVDLSAGVPERMQSELPAALAPHGQLLLPFAFGGQQAAVVDFAETWTAAEIVKAVAAEVPGAQAAMAHTQQ
;
A
#
# COMPACT_ATOMS: atom_id res chain seq x y z
N GLY A 1 6.68 58.39 41.67
CA GLY A 1 5.34 58.81 42.18
C GLY A 1 4.24 58.27 41.29
N PRO A 2 2.94 58.40 41.63
CA PRO A 2 1.83 57.93 40.78
C PRO A 2 1.83 58.50 39.35
N VAL A 3 2.57 59.60 39.14
CA VAL A 3 2.77 60.28 37.85
C VAL A 3 3.84 59.61 36.96
N ASP A 4 4.81 58.87 37.53
CA ASP A 4 5.87 58.17 36.75
C ASP A 4 5.32 57.03 35.90
N ARG A 5 4.12 56.56 36.21
CA ARG A 5 3.45 55.46 35.51
C ARG A 5 3.03 55.84 34.08
N TYR A 6 2.76 57.12 33.84
CA TYR A 6 2.37 57.65 32.53
C TYR A 6 3.54 58.29 31.78
N GLY A 7 4.72 58.35 32.40
CA GLY A 7 5.93 58.83 31.76
C GLY A 7 6.42 57.84 30.69
N PRO A 8 7.10 58.32 29.64
CA PRO A 8 7.66 57.48 28.60
C PRO A 8 8.56 56.38 29.19
N PRO A 9 8.67 55.22 28.53
CA PRO A 9 9.60 54.18 28.94
C PRO A 9 11.04 54.73 28.95
N ARG A 10 11.86 54.29 29.90
CA ARG A 10 13.26 54.73 30.00
C ARG A 10 14.08 54.21 28.83
N ASP A 11 13.71 53.04 28.31
CA ASP A 11 14.25 52.46 27.10
C ASP A 11 13.17 52.39 26.01
N PRO A 12 13.29 53.18 24.92
CA PRO A 12 12.30 53.25 23.85
C PRO A 12 12.22 51.96 23.02
N SER A 13 13.16 51.03 23.18
CA SER A 13 13.15 49.73 22.49
C SER A 13 12.37 48.64 23.24
N THR A 14 11.89 48.95 24.45
CA THR A 14 11.17 47.96 25.27
C THR A 14 9.75 47.75 24.77
N LEU A 15 9.46 46.51 24.35
CA LEU A 15 8.14 46.08 23.91
C LEU A 15 7.15 45.87 25.07
N LEU A 16 7.67 45.76 26.29
CA LEU A 16 6.92 45.47 27.51
C LEU A 16 7.04 46.64 28.49
N LEU A 17 5.95 46.94 29.22
CA LEU A 17 5.99 47.97 30.27
C LEU A 17 6.95 47.54 31.38
N GLU A 18 7.71 48.52 31.86
CA GLU A 18 8.76 48.29 32.84
C GLU A 18 8.16 47.76 34.15
N PRO A 19 8.76 46.72 34.76
CA PRO A 19 8.16 46.03 35.90
C PRO A 19 7.94 46.94 37.13
N HIS A 20 8.73 48.00 37.26
CA HIS A 20 8.62 48.97 38.36
C HIS A 20 7.46 49.98 38.20
N LYS A 21 6.81 50.02 37.02
CA LYS A 21 5.62 50.86 36.74
C LYS A 21 4.30 50.10 36.90
N LEU A 22 4.36 48.78 37.06
CA LEU A 22 3.20 47.88 37.14
C LEU A 22 2.94 47.41 38.57
N THR A 23 1.67 47.22 38.91
CA THR A 23 1.30 46.46 40.11
C THR A 23 1.64 44.98 39.92
N ARG A 24 1.68 44.22 41.02
CA ARG A 24 1.99 42.78 40.97
C ARG A 24 1.01 41.99 40.08
N GLU A 25 -0.26 42.38 40.09
CA GLU A 25 -1.32 41.74 39.30
C GLU A 25 -1.19 42.08 37.81
N GLU A 26 -0.95 43.35 37.49
CA GLU A 26 -0.77 43.81 36.10
C GLU A 26 0.46 43.19 35.44
N ARG A 27 1.53 42.98 36.21
CA ARG A 27 2.72 42.28 35.74
C ARG A 27 2.42 40.84 35.34
N TRP A 28 1.61 40.13 36.14
CA TRP A 28 1.16 38.78 35.79
C TRP A 28 0.30 38.78 34.53
N PHE A 29 -0.61 39.76 34.42
CA PHE A 29 -1.47 39.91 33.25
C PHE A 29 -0.66 40.16 31.98
N GLN A 30 0.33 41.04 32.03
CA GLN A 30 1.24 41.32 30.93
C GLN A 30 2.03 40.07 30.51
N ILE A 31 2.57 39.31 31.46
CA ILE A 31 3.30 38.06 31.15
C ILE A 31 2.35 37.06 30.49
N PHE A 32 1.15 36.87 31.03
CA PHE A 32 0.18 35.93 30.49
C PHE A 32 -0.25 36.28 29.06
N PHE A 33 -0.62 37.54 28.80
CA PHE A 33 -1.07 37.97 27.46
C PHE A 33 0.06 37.98 26.42
N VAL A 34 1.30 38.11 26.85
CA VAL A 34 2.45 38.05 25.95
C VAL A 34 2.85 36.60 25.69
N ALA A 35 2.86 35.74 26.72
CA ALA A 35 3.25 34.34 26.56
C ALA A 35 2.16 33.48 25.91
N ALA A 36 0.88 33.71 26.22
CA ALA A 36 -0.21 32.86 25.74
C ALA A 36 -0.28 32.76 24.21
N PRO A 37 -0.21 33.86 23.42
CA PRO A 37 -0.21 33.77 21.96
C PRO A 37 0.95 32.93 21.41
N TRP A 38 2.14 33.03 22.00
CA TRP A 38 3.28 32.21 21.61
C TRP A 38 3.07 30.73 21.94
N ILE A 39 2.51 30.42 23.11
CA ILE A 39 2.15 29.04 23.47
C ILE A 39 1.11 28.48 22.49
N PHE A 40 0.04 29.23 22.20
CA PHE A 40 -0.98 28.82 21.23
C PHE A 40 -0.41 28.64 19.83
N PHE A 41 0.48 29.53 19.40
CA PHE A 41 1.17 29.42 18.11
C PHE A 41 2.03 28.15 18.04
N LEU A 42 2.82 27.85 19.08
CA LEU A 42 3.61 26.62 19.16
C LEU A 42 2.73 25.37 19.21
N CYS A 43 1.58 25.42 19.90
CA CYS A 43 0.60 24.34 19.90
C CYS A 43 -0.02 24.15 18.50
N MET A 44 -0.41 25.22 17.81
CA MET A 44 -0.94 25.12 16.44
C MET A 44 0.10 24.61 15.45
N LEU A 45 1.37 24.97 15.61
CA LEU A 45 2.46 24.51 14.76
C LEU A 45 2.80 23.04 15.00
N SER A 46 2.78 22.59 16.27
CA SER A 46 3.11 21.20 16.64
C SER A 46 1.95 20.23 16.42
N ALA A 47 0.70 20.67 16.56
CA ALA A 47 -0.49 19.84 16.38
C ALA A 47 -0.52 19.05 15.05
N PRO A 48 -0.31 19.64 13.86
CA PRO A 48 -0.36 18.89 12.60
C PRO A 48 0.76 17.84 12.50
N ILE A 49 1.94 18.14 13.05
CA ILE A 49 3.08 17.21 13.05
C ILE A 49 2.76 16.00 13.95
N LEU A 50 2.27 16.26 15.16
CA LEU A 50 1.87 15.21 16.09
C LEU A 50 0.72 14.36 15.54
N LEU A 51 -0.25 15.00 14.89
CA LEU A 51 -1.38 14.30 14.27
C LEU A 51 -0.91 13.42 13.11
N ALA A 52 -0.02 13.92 12.26
CA ALA A 52 0.58 13.14 11.18
C ALA A 52 1.35 11.95 11.72
N GLN A 53 2.20 12.14 12.73
CA GLN A 53 2.94 11.04 13.37
C GLN A 53 2.01 10.00 13.99
N TYR A 54 0.94 10.44 14.69
CA TYR A 54 -0.06 9.56 15.26
C TYR A 54 -0.76 8.73 14.18
N HIS A 55 -1.21 9.36 13.09
CA HIS A 55 -1.89 8.67 12.00
C HIS A 55 -0.96 7.72 11.24
N VAL A 56 0.28 8.13 10.96
CA VAL A 56 1.28 7.25 10.31
C VAL A 56 1.54 6.03 11.18
N LYS A 57 1.74 6.21 12.49
CA LYS A 57 1.94 5.08 13.42
C LYS A 57 0.72 4.16 13.45
N LYS A 58 -0.48 4.72 13.57
CA LYS A 58 -1.74 3.96 13.60
C LYS A 58 -2.01 3.21 12.28
N LEU A 59 -1.64 3.80 11.14
CA LEU A 59 -1.72 3.14 9.84
C LEU A 59 -0.71 1.99 9.75
N GLY A 60 0.52 2.18 10.25
CA GLY A 60 1.53 1.13 10.35
C GLY A 60 1.07 -0.05 11.20
N GLU A 61 0.52 0.21 12.39
CA GLU A 61 -0.03 -0.83 13.28
C GLU A 61 -1.20 -1.61 12.63
N ARG A 62 -2.07 -0.92 11.89
CA ARG A 62 -3.16 -1.56 11.14
C ARG A 62 -2.63 -2.39 9.97
N ALA A 63 -1.64 -1.89 9.24
CA ALA A 63 -1.01 -2.62 8.16
C ALA A 63 -0.30 -3.88 8.67
N SER A 64 0.38 -3.82 9.81
CA SER A 64 1.03 -5.00 10.41
C SER A 64 0.02 -6.04 10.89
N LEU A 65 -1.09 -5.63 11.51
CA LEU A 65 -2.16 -6.55 11.91
C LEU A 65 -2.82 -7.20 10.69
N ALA A 66 -3.14 -6.41 9.66
CA ALA A 66 -3.71 -6.93 8.43
C ALA A 66 -2.77 -7.93 7.75
N ARG A 67 -1.46 -7.65 7.75
CA ARG A 67 -0.44 -8.57 7.25
C ARG A 67 -0.38 -9.88 8.04
N GLN A 68 -0.45 -9.82 9.37
CA GLN A 68 -0.48 -11.03 10.20
C GLN A 68 -1.71 -11.89 9.92
N VAL A 69 -2.89 -11.26 9.84
CA VAL A 69 -4.15 -11.95 9.48
C VAL A 69 -4.07 -12.51 8.07
N ALA A 70 -3.48 -11.78 7.13
CA ALA A 70 -3.25 -12.24 5.77
C ALA A 70 -2.38 -13.49 5.71
N GLU A 71 -1.25 -13.49 6.42
CA GLU A 71 -0.34 -14.64 6.53
C GLU A 71 -1.08 -15.85 7.14
N GLU A 72 -1.88 -15.66 8.19
CA GLU A 72 -2.68 -16.73 8.81
C GLU A 72 -3.76 -17.29 7.87
N LEU A 73 -4.47 -16.43 7.12
CA LEU A 73 -5.45 -16.84 6.12
C LEU A 73 -4.79 -17.58 4.94
N MET A 74 -3.58 -17.18 4.55
CA MET A 74 -2.79 -17.87 3.53
C MET A 74 -2.34 -19.27 3.97
N GLU A 75 -1.96 -19.43 5.24
CA GLU A 75 -1.53 -20.71 5.80
C GLU A 75 -2.68 -21.72 5.90
N THR A 76 -3.88 -21.24 6.24
CA THR A 76 -5.08 -22.07 6.44
C THR A 76 -5.85 -22.34 5.14
N SER A 77 -5.54 -21.63 4.06
CA SER A 77 -6.20 -21.80 2.76
C SER A 77 -5.76 -23.09 2.04
N ASP A 78 -6.74 -23.88 1.60
CA ASP A 78 -6.58 -25.08 0.78
C ASP A 78 -6.84 -24.81 -0.72
N ALA A 79 -6.63 -23.57 -1.17
CA ALA A 79 -6.96 -23.23 -2.56
C ALA A 79 -6.04 -23.92 -3.58
N ASP A 80 -6.60 -24.17 -4.76
CA ASP A 80 -5.87 -24.78 -5.87
C ASP A 80 -4.77 -23.85 -6.41
N PHE A 81 -3.58 -24.41 -6.59
CA PHE A 81 -2.43 -23.70 -7.18
C PHE A 81 -2.60 -23.45 -8.69
N PHE A 82 -3.52 -24.16 -9.35
CA PHE A 82 -3.76 -24.02 -10.79
C PHE A 82 -5.27 -24.10 -11.07
N ARG A 83 -5.82 -23.09 -11.75
CA ARG A 83 -7.23 -23.04 -12.13
C ARG A 83 -7.40 -22.57 -13.56
N LEU A 84 -8.26 -23.25 -14.32
CA LEU A 84 -8.79 -22.76 -15.59
C LEU A 84 -10.19 -22.22 -15.30
N CYS A 85 -10.45 -20.98 -15.68
CA CYS A 85 -11.64 -20.25 -15.27
C CYS A 85 -12.12 -19.32 -16.38
N THR A 86 -13.41 -18.97 -16.33
CA THR A 86 -13.97 -17.93 -17.20
C THR A 86 -13.85 -16.57 -16.53
N PHE A 87 -14.15 -15.50 -17.28
CA PHE A 87 -14.17 -14.15 -16.73
C PHE A 87 -15.13 -14.01 -15.51
N GLN A 88 -16.22 -14.78 -15.46
CA GLN A 88 -17.20 -14.72 -14.36
C GLN A 88 -16.67 -15.32 -13.05
N ASP A 89 -15.85 -16.36 -13.16
CA ASP A 89 -15.26 -17.07 -12.03
C ASP A 89 -14.11 -16.28 -11.38
N LEU A 90 -13.64 -15.21 -12.04
CA LEU A 90 -12.55 -14.36 -11.56
C LEU A 90 -12.88 -13.73 -10.20
N ARG A 91 -14.17 -13.53 -9.91
CA ARG A 91 -14.64 -13.08 -8.60
C ARG A 91 -14.20 -14.02 -7.48
N GLU A 92 -14.30 -15.34 -7.68
CA GLU A 92 -13.89 -16.32 -6.67
C GLU A 92 -12.39 -16.27 -6.41
N ILE A 93 -11.59 -15.96 -7.43
CA ILE A 93 -10.13 -15.85 -7.30
C ILE A 93 -9.76 -14.58 -6.54
N VAL A 94 -10.48 -13.47 -6.76
CA VAL A 94 -10.27 -12.21 -6.04
C VAL A 94 -10.66 -12.32 -4.57
N GLU A 95 -11.66 -13.14 -4.25
CA GLU A 95 -12.09 -13.37 -2.87
C GLU A 95 -11.11 -14.30 -2.09
N GLN A 96 -10.19 -14.98 -2.78
CA GLN A 96 -9.21 -15.85 -2.11
C GLN A 96 -8.10 -15.04 -1.43
N PRO A 97 -7.68 -15.44 -0.21
CA PRO A 97 -6.60 -14.77 0.51
C PRO A 97 -5.22 -15.20 -0.04
N LEU A 98 -5.07 -15.45 -1.34
CA LEU A 98 -3.82 -15.92 -1.95
C LEU A 98 -3.41 -15.02 -3.11
N HIS A 99 -2.11 -14.80 -3.26
CA HIS A 99 -1.56 -14.14 -4.45
C HIS A 99 -1.91 -14.99 -5.67
N ALA A 100 -2.31 -14.36 -6.77
CA ALA A 100 -2.67 -15.09 -7.98
C ALA A 100 -1.99 -14.47 -9.20
N PHE A 101 -1.30 -15.29 -9.99
CA PHE A 101 -0.87 -14.92 -11.33
C PHE A 101 -2.02 -15.22 -12.30
N LEU A 102 -2.70 -14.18 -12.75
CA LEU A 102 -3.77 -14.24 -13.73
C LEU A 102 -3.18 -14.17 -15.13
N CYS A 103 -3.59 -15.08 -16.00
CA CYS A 103 -3.25 -15.03 -17.41
C CYS A 103 -4.52 -15.10 -18.26
N PHE A 104 -4.80 -14.02 -18.96
CA PHE A 104 -5.93 -13.93 -19.88
C PHE A 104 -5.52 -14.46 -21.24
N LEU A 105 -6.20 -15.52 -21.67
CA LEU A 105 -5.90 -16.27 -22.88
C LEU A 105 -7.04 -16.14 -23.89
N HIS A 106 -6.72 -16.28 -25.16
CA HIS A 106 -7.72 -16.44 -26.22
C HIS A 106 -7.39 -17.67 -27.08
N PRO A 107 -8.32 -18.61 -27.31
CA PRO A 107 -8.04 -19.89 -27.97
C PRO A 107 -7.48 -19.73 -29.39
N ASP A 108 -7.88 -18.68 -30.10
CA ASP A 108 -7.44 -18.42 -31.48
C ASP A 108 -6.01 -17.84 -31.58
N THR A 109 -5.36 -17.53 -30.46
CA THR A 109 -4.00 -16.97 -30.46
C THR A 109 -2.96 -18.05 -30.18
N ILE A 110 -1.99 -18.21 -31.07
CA ILE A 110 -0.90 -19.20 -30.94
C ILE A 110 -0.14 -18.98 -29.63
N SER A 111 0.15 -17.73 -29.28
CA SER A 111 0.83 -17.37 -28.04
C SER A 111 0.12 -17.91 -26.81
N SER A 112 -1.22 -17.85 -26.75
CA SER A 112 -2.00 -18.40 -25.65
C SER A 112 -1.89 -19.93 -25.55
N GLN A 113 -1.85 -20.62 -26.69
CA GLN A 113 -1.71 -22.08 -26.73
C GLN A 113 -0.33 -22.54 -26.23
N VAL A 114 0.71 -21.71 -26.43
CA VAL A 114 2.07 -21.98 -25.95
C VAL A 114 2.23 -21.65 -24.46
N VAL A 115 1.62 -20.56 -24.00
CA VAL A 115 1.77 -20.09 -22.61
C VAL A 115 0.94 -20.91 -21.61
N ALA A 116 -0.22 -21.44 -22.01
CA ALA A 116 -1.06 -22.27 -21.13
C ALA A 116 -0.32 -23.47 -20.47
N PRO A 117 0.41 -24.33 -21.21
CA PRO A 117 1.17 -25.42 -20.60
C PRO A 117 2.34 -24.92 -19.74
N LEU A 118 3.02 -23.85 -20.16
CA LEU A 118 4.09 -23.22 -19.37
C LEU A 118 3.56 -22.82 -17.98
N LEU A 119 2.38 -22.21 -17.91
CA LEU A 119 1.78 -21.76 -16.66
C LEU A 119 1.33 -22.91 -15.76
N ARG A 120 0.93 -24.04 -16.34
CA ARG A 120 0.68 -25.27 -15.59
C ARG A 120 1.96 -25.78 -14.91
N ASP A 121 3.08 -25.74 -15.63
CA ASP A 121 4.38 -26.14 -15.08
C ASP A 121 4.84 -25.18 -13.97
N VAL A 122 4.67 -23.86 -14.16
CA VAL A 122 4.95 -22.84 -13.13
C VAL A 122 4.11 -23.08 -11.87
N ALA A 123 2.81 -23.36 -12.01
CA ALA A 123 1.96 -23.68 -10.88
C ALA A 123 2.44 -24.93 -10.11
N SER A 124 2.92 -25.94 -10.85
CA SER A 124 3.50 -27.14 -10.25
C SER A 124 4.80 -26.84 -9.49
N LEU A 125 5.61 -25.91 -9.99
CA LEU A 125 6.83 -25.43 -9.32
C LEU A 125 6.47 -24.66 -8.04
N PHE A 126 5.47 -23.78 -8.07
CA PHE A 126 5.00 -23.07 -6.88
C PHE A 126 4.56 -24.03 -5.79
N LYS A 127 3.77 -25.05 -6.15
CA LYS A 127 3.35 -26.10 -5.21
C LYS A 127 4.54 -26.86 -4.61
N ARG A 128 5.54 -27.23 -5.43
CA ARG A 128 6.74 -27.97 -4.96
C ARG A 128 7.63 -27.13 -4.05
N LEU A 129 7.75 -25.84 -4.33
CA LEU A 129 8.59 -24.90 -3.57
C LEU A 129 7.86 -24.30 -2.35
N GLY A 130 6.60 -24.67 -2.12
CA GLY A 130 5.79 -24.10 -1.05
C GLY A 130 5.45 -22.62 -1.24
N ILE A 131 5.56 -22.11 -2.47
CA ILE A 131 5.24 -20.72 -2.80
C ILE A 131 3.73 -20.58 -2.82
N ARG A 132 3.17 -19.80 -1.89
CA ARG A 132 1.73 -19.54 -1.72
C ARG A 132 1.20 -18.54 -2.76
N ALA A 133 1.30 -18.91 -4.03
CA ALA A 133 0.73 -18.20 -5.16
C ALA A 133 -0.02 -19.19 -6.06
N SER A 134 -1.24 -18.85 -6.46
CA SER A 134 -2.01 -19.60 -7.44
C SER A 134 -1.77 -19.07 -8.85
N VAL A 135 -2.03 -19.90 -9.85
CA VAL A 135 -1.98 -19.53 -11.26
C VAL A 135 -3.36 -19.77 -11.85
N ALA A 136 -3.95 -18.73 -12.42
CA ALA A 136 -5.27 -18.81 -13.02
C ALA A 136 -5.22 -18.45 -14.50
N LEU A 137 -5.76 -19.34 -15.34
CA LEU A 137 -5.95 -19.11 -16.75
C LEU A 137 -7.39 -18.65 -16.99
N VAL A 138 -7.56 -17.47 -17.56
CA VAL A 138 -8.85 -16.85 -17.81
C VAL A 138 -9.13 -16.87 -19.30
N ASP A 139 -10.19 -17.54 -19.73
CA ASP A 139 -10.60 -17.55 -21.13
C ASP A 139 -11.34 -16.25 -21.49
N LEU A 140 -10.82 -15.51 -22.47
CA LEU A 140 -11.40 -14.29 -23.02
C LEU A 140 -12.46 -14.54 -24.10
N SER A 141 -12.63 -15.78 -24.58
CA SER A 141 -13.56 -16.10 -25.67
C SER A 141 -15.03 -15.89 -25.31
N ALA A 142 -15.37 -15.95 -24.02
CA ALA A 142 -16.74 -15.83 -23.53
C ALA A 142 -16.83 -15.06 -22.21
N GLY A 143 -17.85 -14.20 -22.09
CA GLY A 143 -18.23 -13.58 -20.81
C GLY A 143 -17.43 -12.35 -20.39
N VAL A 144 -16.60 -11.77 -21.28
CA VAL A 144 -15.85 -10.53 -21.01
C VAL A 144 -16.77 -9.30 -21.16
N PRO A 145 -16.92 -8.46 -20.12
CA PRO A 145 -17.71 -7.22 -20.20
C PRO A 145 -17.15 -6.26 -21.25
N GLU A 146 -18.03 -5.52 -21.96
CA GLU A 146 -17.64 -4.59 -23.03
C GLU A 146 -16.55 -3.60 -22.61
N ARG A 147 -16.61 -3.11 -21.36
CA ARG A 147 -15.62 -2.17 -20.81
C ARG A 147 -14.19 -2.74 -20.75
N MET A 148 -14.05 -4.05 -20.57
CA MET A 148 -12.74 -4.71 -20.47
C MET A 148 -12.23 -5.22 -21.80
N GLN A 149 -13.04 -5.25 -22.85
CA GLN A 149 -12.58 -5.65 -24.18
C GLN A 149 -11.56 -4.66 -24.77
N SER A 150 -11.63 -3.38 -24.37
CA SER A 150 -10.62 -2.38 -24.76
C SER A 150 -9.33 -2.47 -23.95
N GLU A 151 -9.41 -2.91 -22.69
CA GLU A 151 -8.24 -3.06 -21.81
C GLU A 151 -7.52 -4.38 -22.04
N LEU A 152 -8.26 -5.44 -22.36
CA LEU A 152 -7.77 -6.79 -22.64
C LEU A 152 -8.20 -7.21 -24.05
N PRO A 153 -7.63 -6.61 -25.11
CA PRO A 153 -7.98 -6.98 -26.47
C PRO A 153 -7.57 -8.43 -26.75
N ALA A 154 -8.54 -9.25 -27.16
CA ALA A 154 -8.35 -10.67 -27.47
C ALA A 154 -7.24 -10.94 -28.50
N ALA A 155 -7.07 -10.02 -29.47
CA ALA A 155 -6.05 -10.13 -30.51
C ALA A 155 -4.61 -10.02 -29.97
N LEU A 156 -4.42 -9.43 -28.79
CA LEU A 156 -3.10 -9.28 -28.15
C LEU A 156 -2.89 -10.27 -27.01
N ALA A 157 -3.79 -11.25 -26.83
CA ALA A 157 -3.59 -12.30 -25.83
C ALA A 157 -2.31 -13.11 -26.14
N PRO A 158 -1.57 -13.55 -25.10
CA PRO A 158 -1.92 -13.55 -23.69
C PRO A 158 -1.60 -12.23 -22.95
N HIS A 159 -2.43 -11.90 -21.96
CA HIS A 159 -2.17 -10.82 -21.01
C HIS A 159 -1.88 -11.41 -19.62
N GLY A 160 -0.84 -10.93 -18.93
CA GLY A 160 -0.47 -11.41 -17.60
C GLY A 160 -0.69 -10.32 -16.55
N GLN A 161 -1.23 -10.70 -15.40
CA GLN A 161 -1.44 -9.81 -14.26
C GLN A 161 -1.16 -10.54 -12.95
N LEU A 162 -0.60 -9.84 -11.98
CA LEU A 162 -0.41 -10.34 -10.63
C LEU A 162 -1.43 -9.69 -9.70
N LEU A 163 -2.26 -10.51 -9.08
CA LEU A 163 -3.24 -10.11 -8.09
C LEU A 163 -2.64 -10.22 -6.68
N LEU A 164 -2.70 -9.13 -5.93
CA LEU A 164 -2.18 -8.99 -4.57
C LEU A 164 -3.35 -8.69 -3.60
N PRO A 165 -3.95 -9.70 -2.94
CA PRO A 165 -5.19 -9.54 -2.17
C PRO A 165 -5.06 -8.62 -0.94
N PHE A 166 -3.84 -8.33 -0.49
CA PHE A 166 -3.57 -7.54 0.72
C PHE A 166 -2.88 -6.20 0.46
N ALA A 167 -2.93 -5.69 -0.77
CA ALA A 167 -2.43 -4.36 -1.09
C ALA A 167 -3.28 -3.28 -0.36
N PHE A 168 -2.81 -2.83 0.80
CA PHE A 168 -3.52 -1.86 1.64
C PHE A 168 -3.05 -0.42 1.41
N GLY A 169 -4.00 0.52 1.42
CA GLY A 169 -3.73 1.95 1.63
C GLY A 169 -3.07 2.68 0.45
N GLY A 170 -3.12 2.12 -0.76
CA GLY A 170 -2.57 2.76 -1.97
C GLY A 170 -1.04 2.78 -2.04
N GLN A 171 -0.34 2.04 -1.17
CA GLN A 171 1.12 1.90 -1.25
C GLN A 171 1.56 0.92 -2.34
N GLN A 172 0.69 -0.01 -2.73
CA GLN A 172 0.94 -1.03 -3.74
C GLN A 172 -0.32 -1.23 -4.56
N ALA A 173 -0.19 -1.46 -5.86
CA ALA A 173 -1.34 -1.76 -6.70
C ALA A 173 -1.87 -3.16 -6.36
N ALA A 174 -3.19 -3.30 -6.20
CA ALA A 174 -3.81 -4.61 -5.97
C ALA A 174 -3.67 -5.54 -7.19
N VAL A 175 -3.43 -4.96 -8.37
CA VAL A 175 -3.16 -5.67 -9.61
C VAL A 175 -1.94 -5.03 -10.27
N VAL A 176 -0.97 -5.85 -10.68
CA VAL A 176 0.26 -5.42 -11.37
C VAL A 176 0.32 -6.12 -12.72
N ASP A 177 0.47 -5.36 -13.81
CA ASP A 177 0.61 -5.94 -15.15
C ASP A 177 1.96 -6.63 -15.32
N PHE A 178 1.96 -7.82 -15.93
CA PHE A 178 3.16 -8.54 -16.32
C PHE A 178 3.61 -8.09 -17.71
N ALA A 179 4.64 -7.25 -17.75
CA ALA A 179 5.20 -6.68 -18.98
C ALA A 179 6.49 -7.38 -19.46
N GLU A 180 6.95 -8.41 -18.74
CA GLU A 180 8.21 -9.09 -19.01
C GLU A 180 8.06 -10.20 -20.06
N THR A 181 9.17 -10.86 -20.41
CA THR A 181 9.14 -11.98 -21.36
C THR A 181 8.40 -13.19 -20.79
N TRP A 182 7.59 -13.84 -21.62
CA TRP A 182 6.83 -15.05 -21.27
C TRP A 182 7.72 -16.29 -21.11
N THR A 183 8.47 -16.33 -20.01
CA THR A 183 9.31 -17.46 -19.61
C THR A 183 9.03 -17.83 -18.15
N ALA A 184 9.21 -19.10 -17.80
CA ALA A 184 9.02 -19.54 -16.41
C ALA A 184 9.89 -18.74 -15.42
N ALA A 185 11.14 -18.43 -15.80
CA ALA A 185 12.06 -17.69 -14.95
C ALA A 185 11.59 -16.26 -14.67
N GLU A 186 11.17 -15.51 -15.70
CA GLU A 186 10.70 -14.14 -15.50
C GLU A 186 9.35 -14.10 -14.77
N ILE A 187 8.46 -15.08 -15.00
CA ILE A 187 7.20 -15.19 -14.24
C ILE A 187 7.48 -15.43 -12.76
N VAL A 188 8.37 -16.39 -12.43
CA VAL A 188 8.76 -16.66 -11.05
C VAL A 188 9.41 -15.44 -10.41
N LYS A 189 10.27 -14.72 -11.14
CA LYS A 189 10.93 -13.50 -10.66
C LYS A 189 9.95 -12.36 -10.42
N ALA A 190 8.98 -12.17 -11.31
CA ALA A 190 7.90 -11.19 -11.12
C ALA A 190 7.06 -11.51 -9.89
N VAL A 191 6.70 -12.79 -9.69
CA VAL A 191 6.01 -13.23 -8.46
C VAL A 191 6.89 -13.05 -7.22
N ALA A 192 8.19 -13.33 -7.31
CA ALA A 192 9.14 -13.18 -6.20
C ALA A 192 9.42 -11.73 -5.80
N ALA A 193 9.25 -10.77 -6.70
CA ALA A 193 9.37 -9.35 -6.36
C ALA A 193 8.28 -8.91 -5.36
N GLU A 194 7.08 -9.50 -5.47
CA GLU A 194 5.90 -9.06 -4.72
C GLU A 194 5.49 -10.07 -3.62
N VAL A 195 5.88 -11.34 -3.74
CA VAL A 195 5.51 -12.42 -2.82
C VAL A 195 6.72 -12.87 -2.00
N PRO A 196 6.77 -12.60 -0.68
CA PRO A 196 7.91 -12.92 0.18
C PRO A 196 8.31 -14.40 0.17
N GLY A 197 7.34 -15.31 0.09
CA GLY A 197 7.61 -16.76 0.02
C GLY A 197 8.34 -17.19 -1.26
N ALA A 198 8.05 -16.53 -2.39
CA ALA A 198 8.75 -16.76 -3.65
C ALA A 198 10.17 -16.16 -3.62
N GLN A 199 10.36 -15.01 -2.99
CA GLN A 199 11.68 -14.41 -2.79
C GLN A 199 12.61 -15.32 -1.97
N ALA A 200 12.10 -15.90 -0.88
CA ALA A 200 12.86 -16.84 -0.04
C ALA A 200 13.24 -18.12 -0.80
N ALA A 201 12.31 -18.67 -1.60
CA ALA A 201 12.58 -19.86 -2.43
C ALA A 201 13.65 -19.59 -3.51
N MET A 202 13.61 -18.42 -4.16
CA MET A 202 14.63 -18.03 -5.13
C MET A 202 16.01 -17.89 -4.51
N ALA A 203 16.11 -17.26 -3.33
CA ALA A 203 17.39 -17.10 -2.62
C ALA A 203 18.04 -18.46 -2.27
N HIS A 204 17.23 -19.47 -1.91
CA HIS A 204 17.70 -20.83 -1.66
C HIS A 204 18.20 -21.56 -2.91
N THR A 205 17.74 -21.18 -4.10
CA THR A 205 18.12 -21.84 -5.36
C THR A 205 19.40 -21.24 -5.98
N GLN A 206 19.85 -20.08 -5.47
CA GLN A 206 21.08 -19.39 -5.90
C GLN A 206 22.31 -19.70 -5.05
N GLN A 207 22.14 -20.47 -3.97
CA GLN A 207 23.23 -21.02 -3.14
C GLN A 207 23.60 -22.42 -3.61
#